data_AF-G2GPX3-F1
#
_entry.id   AF-G2GPX3-F1
#
_cell.length_a   1.000
_cell.length_b   1.000
_cell.length_c   1.000
_cell.angle_alpha   90.00
_cell.angle_beta   90.00
_cell.angle_gamma   90.00
#
_symmetry.space_group_name_H-M   'P 1'
#
loop_
_entity.id
_entity.type
_entity.pdbx_description
1 polymer ?
#
loop_
_entity_poly.entity_id
_entity_poly.type
_entity_poly.pdbx_seq_one_letter_code
_entity_poly.pdbx_strand_id
1 'polypeptide(L)'
;THRTPLPDRQTPPAGAPGAALSGAAVPRWIDRHDVLAAHLDLMCLRIAVRVAAGSGLRGTAVRRLAAKVAGQVHEAARRSLGSGQGELDAPTFEAVFPWGPAPAWIGGGTGWAPAVLAEGLLVPAGRGYRFAHEEFGDWIQGMHLDLDEALDTLVHRRETDPAAEPRLPVPHHRIGPVLQALLQLPRRHGTGRLGARLRELTGALDTGRDSWWAARLLSGTLLAVPDATPYRDVLRLLGDRINDRRRQGRDAPDELGPAFWTALPLPDAERLDLLRHLVRADGPPADAAPGVRA
;
A
#
# COMPACT_ATOMS: atom_id res chain seq x y z
N THR A 1 79.84 50.05 -9.89
CA THR A 1 79.77 48.98 -10.90
C THR A 1 79.38 47.69 -10.20
N HIS A 2 78.38 46.99 -10.73
CA HIS A 2 77.82 45.69 -10.31
C HIS A 2 77.12 45.60 -8.94
N ARG A 3 75.77 45.68 -8.98
CA ARG A 3 74.90 45.00 -8.01
C ARG A 3 73.96 44.08 -8.79
N THR A 4 74.19 42.80 -8.62
CA THR A 4 73.52 41.63 -9.21
C THR A 4 72.05 41.54 -8.80
N PRO A 5 71.12 41.15 -9.69
CA PRO A 5 69.72 40.92 -9.32
C PRO A 5 69.52 39.54 -8.64
N LEU A 6 68.65 39.51 -7.64
CA LEU A 6 68.18 38.32 -6.90
C LEU A 6 67.20 37.48 -7.74
N PRO A 7 67.03 36.17 -7.47
CA PRO A 7 66.39 35.22 -8.39
C PRO A 7 64.86 35.16 -8.30
N ASP A 8 64.27 34.68 -9.40
CA ASP A 8 62.86 34.41 -9.61
C ASP A 8 62.22 33.55 -8.51
N ARG A 9 61.09 34.03 -7.98
CA ARG A 9 60.20 33.23 -7.13
C ARG A 9 59.40 32.28 -8.03
N GLN A 10 59.70 30.99 -7.93
CA GLN A 10 58.88 29.91 -8.47
C GLN A 10 57.48 29.92 -7.84
N THR A 11 56.48 30.04 -8.71
CA THR A 11 55.06 29.82 -8.45
C THR A 11 54.82 28.33 -8.12
N PRO A 12 54.15 27.98 -7.00
CA PRO A 12 53.73 26.60 -6.77
C PRO A 12 52.55 26.24 -7.70
N PRO A 13 52.46 24.98 -8.20
CA PRO A 13 51.38 24.57 -9.09
C PRO A 13 50.03 24.53 -8.37
N ALA A 14 48.98 24.87 -9.12
CA ALA A 14 47.59 24.89 -8.70
C ALA A 14 47.17 23.58 -8.01
N GLY A 15 46.75 23.70 -6.74
CA GLY A 15 46.09 22.64 -6.01
C GLY A 15 44.76 22.28 -6.69
N ALA A 16 44.55 20.98 -6.85
CA ALA A 16 43.35 20.38 -7.43
C ALA A 16 42.06 20.92 -6.78
N PRO A 17 40.97 21.09 -7.54
CA PRO A 17 39.69 21.47 -6.98
C PRO A 17 39.23 20.42 -5.96
N GLY A 18 39.04 20.87 -4.73
CA GLY A 18 38.54 20.07 -3.63
C GLY A 18 37.30 19.30 -4.04
N ALA A 19 37.34 18.00 -3.78
CA ALA A 19 36.24 17.08 -3.93
C ALA A 19 34.97 17.72 -3.34
N ALA A 20 34.01 18.01 -4.22
CA ALA A 20 32.67 18.36 -3.82
C ALA A 20 32.20 17.29 -2.83
N LEU A 21 31.90 17.72 -1.61
CA LEU A 21 31.20 16.92 -0.62
C LEU A 21 29.96 16.37 -1.33
N SER A 22 30.01 15.08 -1.67
CA SER A 22 28.87 14.36 -2.22
C SER A 22 27.69 14.67 -1.31
N GLY A 23 26.63 15.23 -1.92
CA GLY A 23 25.49 15.78 -1.21
C GLY A 23 25.08 14.83 -0.09
N ALA A 24 25.10 15.36 1.13
CA ALA A 24 24.54 14.66 2.28
C ALA A 24 23.14 14.23 1.87
N ALA A 25 22.94 12.91 1.70
CA ALA A 25 21.65 12.36 1.38
C ALA A 25 20.70 12.86 2.48
N VAL A 26 19.75 13.70 2.10
CA VAL A 26 18.67 14.13 2.99
C VAL A 26 18.14 12.85 3.64
N PRO A 27 18.06 12.74 4.98
CA PRO A 27 17.60 11.53 5.63
C PRO A 27 16.28 11.13 5.00
N ARG A 28 16.29 10.02 4.26
CA ARG A 28 15.06 9.50 3.68
C ARG A 28 14.24 9.00 4.85
N TRP A 29 13.12 9.66 5.11
CA TRP A 29 12.19 9.24 6.15
C TRP A 29 11.78 7.80 5.85
N ILE A 30 12.01 6.90 6.82
CA ILE A 30 11.56 5.51 6.75
C ILE A 30 10.03 5.55 6.75
N ASP A 31 9.43 5.02 5.69
CA ASP A 31 7.99 4.93 5.57
C ASP A 31 7.48 3.53 5.93
N ARG A 32 6.15 3.34 5.94
CA ARG A 32 5.54 2.04 6.28
C ARG A 32 5.98 0.92 5.35
N HIS A 33 6.23 1.24 4.08
CA HIS A 33 6.71 0.27 3.10
C HIS A 33 8.12 -0.22 3.47
N ASP A 34 9.01 0.69 3.87
CA ASP A 34 10.37 0.36 4.31
C ASP A 34 10.35 -0.54 5.56
N VAL A 35 9.44 -0.29 6.50
CA VAL A 35 9.26 -1.13 7.71
C VAL A 35 8.81 -2.55 7.35
N LEU A 36 7.82 -2.67 6.45
CA LEU A 36 7.28 -3.97 6.04
C LEU A 36 8.30 -4.78 5.22
N ALA A 37 9.09 -4.10 4.38
CA ALA A 37 10.19 -4.72 3.65
C ALA A 37 11.29 -5.25 4.61
N ALA A 38 11.70 -4.44 5.59
CA ALA A 38 12.67 -4.87 6.60
C ALA A 38 12.12 -6.02 7.47
N HIS A 39 10.82 -6.01 7.78
CA HIS A 39 10.17 -7.12 8.47
C HIS A 39 10.20 -8.40 7.64
N LEU A 40 9.89 -8.34 6.34
CA LEU A 40 9.98 -9.48 5.43
C LEU A 40 11.39 -10.07 5.43
N ASP A 41 12.42 -9.24 5.26
CA ASP A 41 13.82 -9.67 5.23
C ASP A 41 14.23 -10.35 6.54
N LEU A 42 13.85 -9.77 7.68
CA LEU A 42 14.09 -10.34 9.00
C LEU A 42 13.41 -11.71 9.16
N MET A 43 12.14 -11.82 8.77
CA MET A 43 11.38 -13.07 8.86
C MET A 43 11.99 -14.15 7.98
N CYS A 44 12.35 -13.81 6.74
CA CYS A 44 12.99 -14.75 5.82
C CYS A 44 14.34 -15.24 6.34
N LEU A 45 15.13 -14.36 6.97
CA LEU A 45 16.38 -14.73 7.61
C LEU A 45 16.17 -15.66 8.81
N ARG A 46 15.21 -15.37 9.69
CA ARG A 46 14.89 -16.22 10.86
C ARG A 46 14.44 -17.63 10.44
N ILE A 47 13.54 -17.70 9.45
CA ILE A 47 13.08 -18.97 8.87
C ILE A 47 14.27 -19.72 8.27
N ALA A 48 15.12 -19.06 7.48
CA ALA A 48 16.30 -19.68 6.88
C ALA A 48 17.28 -20.21 7.93
N VAL A 49 17.52 -19.49 9.03
CA VAL A 49 18.35 -19.96 10.15
C VAL A 49 17.76 -21.23 10.77
N ARG A 50 16.43 -21.28 10.92
CA ARG A 50 15.74 -22.44 11.50
C ARG A 50 15.80 -23.68 10.59
N VAL A 51 15.62 -23.49 9.29
CA VAL A 51 15.77 -24.56 8.28
C VAL A 51 17.23 -25.03 8.18
N ALA A 52 18.20 -24.11 8.28
CA ALA A 52 19.63 -24.41 8.24
C ALA A 52 20.15 -25.18 9.46
N ALA A 53 19.46 -25.11 10.60
CA ALA A 53 19.91 -25.70 11.86
C ALA A 53 20.14 -27.22 11.76
N GLY A 54 19.34 -27.94 10.95
CA GLY A 54 19.48 -29.37 10.73
C GLY A 54 20.48 -29.78 9.64
N SER A 55 21.01 -28.81 8.87
CA SER A 55 21.84 -29.06 7.67
C SER A 55 23.24 -28.45 7.74
N GLY A 56 23.60 -27.79 8.86
CA GLY A 56 24.94 -27.26 9.10
C GLY A 56 25.33 -26.06 8.23
N LEU A 57 24.38 -25.49 7.48
CA LEU A 57 24.62 -24.32 6.63
C LEU A 57 24.97 -23.09 7.46
N ARG A 58 25.93 -22.28 6.99
CA ARG A 58 26.40 -21.07 7.69
C ARG A 58 26.66 -19.91 6.73
N GLY A 59 26.64 -18.69 7.28
CA GLY A 59 27.07 -17.48 6.58
C GLY A 59 26.30 -17.21 5.29
N THR A 60 27.00 -17.15 4.16
CA THR A 60 26.43 -16.86 2.83
C THR A 60 25.39 -17.88 2.38
N ALA A 61 25.51 -19.15 2.79
CA ALA A 61 24.53 -20.18 2.46
C ALA A 61 23.16 -19.89 3.10
N VAL A 62 23.15 -19.42 4.35
CA VAL A 62 21.92 -19.01 5.05
C VAL A 62 21.30 -17.78 4.39
N ARG A 63 22.12 -16.81 3.94
CA ARG A 63 21.60 -15.65 3.18
C ARG A 63 20.96 -16.05 1.85
N ARG A 64 21.56 -17.00 1.12
CA ARG A 64 20.96 -17.54 -0.11
C ARG A 64 19.65 -18.28 0.18
N LEU A 65 19.59 -19.04 1.27
CA LEU A 65 18.36 -19.69 1.71
C LEU A 65 17.29 -18.67 2.11
N ALA A 66 17.66 -17.57 2.78
CA ALA A 66 16.74 -16.47 3.10
C ALA A 66 16.14 -15.84 1.84
N ALA A 67 16.95 -15.63 0.78
CA ALA A 67 16.43 -15.16 -0.51
C ALA A 67 15.46 -16.17 -1.16
N LYS A 68 15.70 -17.48 -1.00
CA LYS A 68 14.78 -18.53 -1.46
C LYS A 68 13.48 -18.55 -0.65
N VAL A 69 13.57 -18.39 0.67
CA VAL A 69 12.41 -18.24 1.56
C VAL A 69 11.60 -17.03 1.14
N ALA A 70 12.22 -15.86 0.91
CA ALA A 70 11.53 -14.67 0.42
C ALA A 70 10.77 -14.95 -0.89
N GLY A 71 11.40 -15.66 -1.83
CA GLY A 71 10.74 -16.10 -3.07
C GLY A 71 9.50 -16.97 -2.82
N GLN A 72 9.56 -17.93 -1.87
CA GLN A 72 8.41 -18.75 -1.48
C GLN A 72 7.34 -17.93 -0.77
N VAL A 73 7.71 -16.96 0.08
CA VAL A 73 6.76 -16.07 0.75
C VAL A 73 6.00 -15.20 -0.27
N HIS A 74 6.67 -14.68 -1.30
CA HIS A 74 6.00 -14.01 -2.41
C HIS A 74 5.10 -14.95 -3.23
N GLU A 75 5.47 -16.23 -3.40
CA GLU A 75 4.61 -17.21 -4.06
C GLU A 75 3.37 -17.54 -3.22
N ALA A 76 3.51 -17.70 -1.91
CA ALA A 76 2.41 -17.82 -0.97
C ALA A 76 1.47 -16.60 -1.05
N ALA A 77 2.01 -15.38 -1.10
CA ALA A 77 1.21 -14.17 -1.26
C ALA A 77 0.41 -14.17 -2.57
N ARG A 78 1.03 -14.54 -3.70
CA ARG A 78 0.33 -14.68 -4.99
C ARG A 78 -0.82 -15.68 -4.93
N ARG A 79 -0.58 -16.88 -4.40
CA ARG A 79 -1.61 -17.93 -4.35
C ARG A 79 -2.75 -17.62 -3.37
N SER A 80 -2.46 -16.85 -2.32
CA SER A 80 -3.49 -16.36 -1.37
C SER A 80 -4.54 -15.46 -2.04
N LEU A 81 -4.20 -14.80 -3.15
CA LEU A 81 -5.14 -13.96 -3.90
C LEU A 81 -6.17 -14.77 -4.70
N GLY A 82 -5.85 -16.01 -5.09
CA GLY A 82 -6.71 -16.85 -5.92
C GLY A 82 -7.80 -17.61 -5.16
N SER A 83 -7.65 -17.80 -3.85
CA SER A 83 -8.60 -18.55 -3.01
C SER A 83 -9.85 -17.77 -2.60
N GLY A 84 -9.89 -16.47 -2.90
CA GLY A 84 -11.03 -15.60 -2.61
C GLY A 84 -11.21 -15.22 -1.14
N GLN A 85 -10.40 -15.74 -0.20
CA GLN A 85 -10.42 -15.40 1.24
C GLN A 85 -9.10 -14.79 1.77
N GLY A 86 -8.08 -14.63 0.91
CA GLY A 86 -6.75 -14.20 1.37
C GLY A 86 -6.00 -15.28 2.16
N GLU A 87 -6.51 -16.52 2.12
CA GLU A 87 -5.95 -17.70 2.78
C GLU A 87 -5.31 -18.65 1.76
N LEU A 88 -4.38 -19.47 2.23
CA LEU A 88 -3.82 -20.60 1.50
C LEU A 88 -4.50 -21.87 1.98
N ASP A 89 -5.10 -22.65 1.07
CA ASP A 89 -5.53 -24.00 1.45
C ASP A 89 -4.31 -24.86 1.83
N ALA A 90 -4.56 -25.94 2.58
CA ALA A 90 -3.49 -26.80 3.07
C ALA A 90 -2.62 -27.41 1.95
N PRO A 91 -3.16 -27.90 0.82
CA PRO A 91 -2.35 -28.38 -0.30
C PRO A 91 -1.44 -27.31 -0.90
N THR A 92 -1.96 -26.09 -1.06
CA THR A 92 -1.21 -24.96 -1.61
C THR A 92 -0.11 -24.51 -0.66
N PHE A 93 -0.40 -24.49 0.65
CA PHE A 93 0.62 -24.24 1.66
C PHE A 93 1.75 -25.27 1.58
N GLU A 94 1.43 -26.56 1.53
CA GLU A 94 2.43 -27.63 1.44
C GLU A 94 3.28 -27.55 0.16
N ALA A 95 2.68 -27.13 -0.96
CA ALA A 95 3.40 -26.93 -2.20
C ALA A 95 4.45 -25.81 -2.14
N VAL A 96 4.25 -24.79 -1.30
CA VAL A 96 5.15 -23.65 -1.12
C VAL A 96 6.12 -23.88 0.05
N PHE A 97 5.63 -24.48 1.13
CA PHE A 97 6.37 -24.80 2.34
C PHE A 97 6.18 -26.29 2.68
N PRO A 98 7.05 -27.17 2.18
CA PRO A 98 6.89 -28.61 2.38
C PRO A 98 7.01 -29.02 3.86
N TRP A 99 6.16 -29.97 4.28
CA TRP A 99 6.33 -30.70 5.54
C TRP A 99 7.51 -31.66 5.48
N GLY A 100 7.71 -32.29 4.32
CA GLY A 100 8.82 -33.20 4.02
C GLY A 100 10.05 -32.51 3.43
N PRO A 101 10.90 -33.27 2.71
CA PRO A 101 12.04 -32.73 1.99
C PRO A 101 11.60 -31.71 0.95
N ALA A 102 12.22 -30.54 0.99
CA ALA A 102 12.01 -29.50 0.00
C ALA A 102 12.76 -29.82 -1.31
N PRO A 103 12.19 -29.47 -2.47
CA PRO A 103 12.90 -29.56 -3.74
C PRO A 103 14.22 -28.76 -3.75
N ALA A 104 15.22 -29.25 -4.48
CA ALA A 104 16.52 -28.59 -4.58
C ALA A 104 16.43 -27.14 -5.10
N TRP A 105 15.48 -26.84 -5.99
CA TRP A 105 15.32 -25.52 -6.60
C TRP A 105 14.87 -24.43 -5.61
N ILE A 106 14.14 -24.80 -4.54
CA ILE A 106 13.79 -23.91 -3.42
C ILE A 106 14.84 -23.90 -2.30
N GLY A 107 15.88 -24.72 -2.38
CA GLY A 107 16.98 -24.73 -1.41
C GLY A 107 17.21 -26.07 -0.72
N GLY A 108 16.34 -27.06 -0.94
CA GLY A 108 16.47 -28.38 -0.33
C GLY A 108 16.22 -28.40 1.19
N GLY A 109 16.64 -29.49 1.83
CA GLY A 109 16.52 -29.67 3.28
C GLY A 109 15.12 -30.05 3.75
N THR A 110 14.90 -30.06 5.06
CA THR A 110 13.63 -30.40 5.72
C THR A 110 13.23 -29.29 6.69
N GLY A 111 11.97 -29.27 7.15
CA GLY A 111 11.54 -28.37 8.22
C GLY A 111 11.04 -27.00 7.77
N TRP A 112 10.68 -26.82 6.49
CA TRP A 112 10.17 -25.57 5.95
C TRP A 112 8.84 -25.16 6.59
N ALA A 113 7.80 -26.01 6.52
CA ALA A 113 6.51 -25.73 7.15
C ALA A 113 6.63 -25.46 8.67
N PRO A 114 7.27 -26.32 9.47
CA PRO A 114 7.48 -26.05 10.89
C PRO A 114 8.21 -24.73 11.17
N ALA A 115 9.21 -24.36 10.36
CA ALA A 115 9.94 -23.11 10.55
C ALA A 115 9.06 -21.88 10.31
N VAL A 116 8.28 -21.87 9.23
CA VAL A 116 7.36 -20.76 8.90
C VAL A 116 6.30 -20.56 10.00
N LEU A 117 5.74 -21.65 10.50
CA LEU A 117 4.74 -21.63 11.57
C LEU A 117 5.37 -21.23 12.92
N ALA A 118 6.56 -21.73 13.23
CA ALA A 118 7.25 -21.41 14.49
C ALA A 118 7.78 -19.97 14.55
N GLU A 119 8.09 -19.37 13.39
CA GLU A 119 8.39 -17.94 13.31
C GLU A 119 7.10 -17.09 13.31
N GLY A 120 5.93 -17.70 13.11
CA GLY A 120 4.65 -17.00 13.12
C GLY A 120 4.43 -16.13 11.87
N LEU A 121 5.07 -16.45 10.75
CA LEU A 121 4.83 -15.74 9.49
C LEU A 121 3.43 -16.08 8.93
N LEU A 122 3.10 -17.37 8.95
CA LEU A 122 1.78 -17.90 8.64
C LEU A 122 1.22 -18.59 9.88
N VAL A 123 -0.10 -18.52 10.05
CA VAL A 123 -0.84 -19.19 11.12
C VAL A 123 -1.99 -20.01 10.54
N PRO A 124 -2.39 -21.11 11.19
CA PRO A 124 -3.60 -21.84 10.80
C PRO A 124 -4.84 -20.93 10.85
N ALA A 125 -5.67 -21.00 9.82
CA ALA A 125 -6.95 -20.32 9.73
C ALA A 125 -7.96 -21.24 9.04
N GLY A 126 -9.00 -21.65 9.78
CA GLY A 126 -9.98 -22.62 9.29
C GLY A 126 -9.31 -23.92 8.84
N ARG A 127 -9.41 -24.22 7.54
CA ARG A 127 -8.84 -25.43 6.89
C ARG A 127 -7.50 -25.15 6.20
N GLY A 128 -6.97 -23.95 6.33
CA GLY A 128 -5.79 -23.47 5.62
C GLY A 128 -4.90 -22.62 6.52
N TYR A 129 -4.20 -21.68 5.90
CA TYR A 129 -3.23 -20.80 6.53
C TYR A 129 -3.40 -19.37 6.03
N ARG A 130 -3.09 -18.40 6.89
CA ARG A 130 -3.05 -16.99 6.52
C ARG A 130 -1.83 -16.30 7.10
N PHE A 131 -1.47 -15.13 6.57
CA PHE A 131 -0.47 -14.28 7.20
C PHE A 131 -0.93 -13.91 8.61
N ALA A 132 -0.03 -14.07 9.57
CA ALA A 132 -0.35 -13.84 10.98
C ALA A 132 -0.75 -12.38 11.21
N HIS A 133 0.01 -11.47 10.61
CA HIS A 133 -0.25 -10.03 10.61
C HIS A 133 -1.02 -9.64 9.35
N GLU A 134 -2.24 -9.16 9.54
CA GLU A 134 -3.15 -8.76 8.46
C GLU A 134 -2.51 -7.71 7.55
N GLU A 135 -2.00 -6.61 8.11
CA GLU A 135 -1.38 -5.54 7.31
C GLU A 135 -0.16 -6.03 6.51
N PHE A 136 0.65 -6.92 7.08
CA PHE A 136 1.76 -7.52 6.36
C PHE A 136 1.27 -8.38 5.19
N GLY A 137 0.24 -9.20 5.43
CA GLY A 137 -0.44 -9.99 4.42
C GLY A 137 -0.99 -9.12 3.30
N ASP A 138 -1.72 -8.06 3.64
CA ASP A 138 -2.26 -7.10 2.69
C ASP A 138 -1.18 -6.45 1.85
N TRP A 139 -0.09 -6.04 2.48
CA TRP A 139 1.02 -5.39 1.80
C TRP A 139 1.69 -6.32 0.79
N ILE A 140 2.06 -7.54 1.20
CA ILE A 140 2.75 -8.47 0.31
C ILE A 140 1.83 -9.04 -0.78
N GLN A 141 0.54 -9.23 -0.49
CA GLN A 141 -0.46 -9.60 -1.48
C GLN A 141 -0.70 -8.46 -2.48
N GLY A 142 -0.85 -7.22 -2.00
CA GLY A 142 -1.01 -6.03 -2.83
C GLY A 142 0.15 -5.79 -3.78
N MET A 143 1.37 -6.26 -3.46
CA MET A 143 2.50 -6.22 -4.41
C MET A 143 2.28 -7.03 -5.68
N HIS A 144 1.46 -8.08 -5.62
CA HIS A 144 1.17 -9.03 -6.71
C HIS A 144 -0.25 -8.95 -7.25
N LEU A 145 -1.10 -8.12 -6.65
CA LEU A 145 -2.49 -7.96 -7.07
C LEU A 145 -2.55 -7.31 -8.46
N ASP A 146 -3.35 -7.88 -9.36
CA ASP A 146 -3.82 -7.17 -10.55
C ASP A 146 -4.88 -6.15 -10.10
N LEU A 147 -4.46 -4.88 -10.02
CA LEU A 147 -5.31 -3.80 -9.55
C LEU A 147 -6.49 -3.54 -10.50
N ASP A 148 -6.28 -3.68 -11.80
CA ASP A 148 -7.31 -3.34 -12.78
C ASP A 148 -8.40 -4.40 -12.78
N GLU A 149 -8.04 -5.69 -12.79
CA GLU A 149 -8.98 -6.80 -12.62
C GLU A 149 -9.69 -6.75 -11.25
N ALA A 150 -8.96 -6.40 -10.19
CA ALA A 150 -9.55 -6.27 -8.86
C ALA A 150 -10.60 -5.16 -8.81
N LEU A 151 -10.29 -3.96 -9.33
CA LEU A 151 -11.23 -2.84 -9.37
C LEU A 151 -12.43 -3.14 -10.29
N ASP A 152 -12.20 -3.78 -11.45
CA ASP A 152 -13.27 -4.22 -12.36
C ASP A 152 -14.24 -5.16 -11.66
N THR A 153 -13.71 -6.15 -10.92
CA THR A 153 -14.52 -7.04 -10.09
C THR A 153 -15.30 -6.26 -9.02
N LEU A 154 -14.71 -5.27 -8.36
CA LEU A 154 -15.40 -4.46 -7.34
C LEU A 154 -16.56 -3.65 -7.93
N VAL A 155 -16.40 -3.15 -9.15
CA VAL A 155 -17.41 -2.36 -9.86
C VAL A 155 -18.53 -3.26 -10.41
N HIS A 156 -18.19 -4.40 -11.03
CA HIS A 156 -19.13 -5.21 -11.82
C HIS A 156 -19.69 -6.46 -11.12
N ARG A 157 -19.24 -6.82 -9.91
CA ARG A 157 -19.71 -8.02 -9.16
C ARG A 157 -21.22 -8.05 -8.86
N ARG A 158 -21.97 -6.97 -9.11
CA ARG A 158 -23.42 -6.87 -8.89
C ARG A 158 -24.28 -7.06 -10.15
N GLU A 159 -23.75 -6.96 -11.36
CA GLU A 159 -24.59 -6.84 -12.56
C GLU A 159 -24.92 -8.18 -13.25
N THR A 160 -24.21 -9.27 -12.93
CA THR A 160 -24.22 -10.50 -13.76
C THR A 160 -25.08 -11.67 -13.27
N ASP A 161 -25.84 -11.56 -12.17
CA ASP A 161 -26.67 -12.70 -11.72
C ASP A 161 -27.96 -12.28 -10.98
N PRO A 162 -29.09 -12.09 -11.69
CA PRO A 162 -30.39 -11.80 -11.07
C PRO A 162 -31.01 -12.99 -10.31
N ALA A 163 -30.38 -14.18 -10.33
CA ALA A 163 -30.86 -15.39 -9.67
C ALA A 163 -30.00 -15.83 -8.48
N ALA A 164 -28.89 -15.14 -8.18
CA ALA A 164 -28.11 -15.41 -6.98
C ALA A 164 -28.77 -14.77 -5.75
N GLU A 165 -28.91 -15.55 -4.68
CA GLU A 165 -29.17 -15.03 -3.33
C GLU A 165 -28.28 -13.80 -3.02
N PRO A 166 -28.75 -12.81 -2.25
CA PRO A 166 -28.02 -11.57 -2.01
C PRO A 166 -26.63 -11.85 -1.44
N ARG A 167 -25.63 -11.91 -2.32
CA ARG A 167 -24.22 -12.07 -1.95
C ARG A 167 -23.84 -10.83 -1.15
N LEU A 168 -23.30 -11.06 0.06
CA LEU A 168 -22.79 -10.01 0.94
C LEU A 168 -21.90 -9.02 0.16
N PRO A 169 -21.87 -7.73 0.56
CA PRO A 169 -21.02 -6.71 -0.05
C PRO A 169 -19.57 -7.19 -0.17
N VAL A 170 -18.83 -6.60 -1.13
CA VAL A 170 -17.39 -6.83 -1.40
C VAL A 170 -16.66 -7.40 -0.18
N PRO A 171 -16.01 -8.56 -0.26
CA PRO A 171 -15.41 -9.14 0.92
C PRO A 171 -14.37 -8.21 1.54
N HIS A 172 -14.55 -7.83 2.81
CA HIS A 172 -13.72 -6.81 3.48
C HIS A 172 -12.23 -7.13 3.41
N HIS A 173 -11.88 -8.42 3.43
CA HIS A 173 -10.50 -8.92 3.32
C HIS A 173 -9.85 -8.67 1.96
N ARG A 174 -10.58 -8.20 0.93
CA ARG A 174 -10.00 -7.79 -0.36
C ARG A 174 -9.64 -6.31 -0.41
N ILE A 175 -10.16 -5.49 0.52
CA ILE A 175 -9.88 -4.05 0.55
C ILE A 175 -8.43 -3.77 0.91
N GLY A 176 -7.88 -4.52 1.88
CA GLY A 176 -6.50 -4.38 2.33
C GLY A 176 -5.47 -4.50 1.20
N PRO A 177 -5.43 -5.62 0.45
CA PRO A 177 -4.51 -5.77 -0.66
C PRO A 177 -4.70 -4.74 -1.79
N VAL A 178 -5.95 -4.35 -2.08
CA VAL A 178 -6.26 -3.32 -3.09
C VAL A 178 -5.73 -1.95 -2.66
N LEU A 179 -5.93 -1.57 -1.40
CA LEU A 179 -5.39 -0.35 -0.81
C LEU A 179 -3.86 -0.35 -0.88
N GLN A 180 -3.22 -1.46 -0.54
CA GLN A 180 -1.76 -1.58 -0.63
C GLN A 180 -1.27 -1.50 -2.08
N ALA A 181 -1.97 -2.10 -3.05
CA ALA A 181 -1.66 -1.96 -4.47
C ALA A 181 -1.75 -0.49 -4.93
N LEU A 182 -2.76 0.26 -4.48
CA LEU A 182 -2.88 1.70 -4.73
C LEU A 182 -1.71 2.50 -4.13
N LEU A 183 -1.30 2.22 -2.90
CA LEU A 183 -0.16 2.87 -2.23
C LEU A 183 1.19 2.57 -2.89
N GLN A 184 1.27 1.50 -3.68
CA GLN A 184 2.47 1.15 -4.45
C GLN A 184 2.56 1.87 -5.80
N LEU A 185 1.44 2.34 -6.37
CA LEU A 185 1.42 3.08 -7.63
C LEU A 185 2.36 4.31 -7.66
N PRO A 186 2.35 5.23 -6.67
CA PRO A 186 3.23 6.40 -6.74
C PRO A 186 4.72 6.03 -6.75
N ARG A 187 5.09 4.91 -6.12
CA ARG A 187 6.47 4.41 -6.09
C ARG A 187 6.89 3.78 -7.43
N ARG A 188 5.98 3.07 -8.11
CA ARG A 188 6.27 2.33 -9.35
C ARG A 188 6.04 3.15 -10.62
N HIS A 189 5.06 4.05 -10.61
CA HIS A 189 4.53 4.73 -11.79
C HIS A 189 4.30 6.24 -11.59
N GLY A 190 4.67 6.79 -10.43
CA GLY A 190 4.51 8.21 -10.11
C GLY A 190 3.12 8.60 -9.62
N THR A 191 3.04 9.78 -9.01
CA THR A 191 1.83 10.31 -8.37
C THR A 191 0.67 10.47 -9.35
N GLY A 192 0.93 10.82 -10.61
CA GLY A 192 -0.09 10.99 -11.64
C GLY A 192 -0.92 9.72 -11.90
N ARG A 193 -0.31 8.53 -11.89
CA ARG A 193 -1.03 7.26 -12.08
C ARG A 193 -2.00 6.97 -10.94
N LEU A 194 -1.58 7.22 -9.70
CA LEU A 194 -2.49 7.13 -8.55
C LEU A 194 -3.61 8.18 -8.63
N GLY A 195 -3.29 9.42 -9.00
CA GLY A 195 -4.29 10.48 -9.15
C GLY A 195 -5.37 10.17 -10.19
N ALA A 196 -5.00 9.54 -11.31
CA ALA A 196 -5.96 9.05 -12.31
C ALA A 196 -6.90 7.98 -11.72
N ARG A 197 -6.35 6.98 -11.01
CA ARG A 197 -7.15 5.92 -10.36
C ARG A 197 -8.07 6.47 -9.27
N LEU A 198 -7.60 7.42 -8.44
CA LEU A 198 -8.45 8.04 -7.43
C LEU A 198 -9.61 8.85 -8.05
N ARG A 199 -9.39 9.46 -9.23
CA ARG A 199 -10.47 10.15 -9.98
C ARG A 199 -11.52 9.16 -10.48
N GLU A 200 -11.10 8.02 -11.02
CA GLU A 200 -12.02 6.94 -11.41
C GLU A 200 -12.83 6.42 -10.22
N LEU A 201 -12.17 6.17 -9.09
CA LEU A 201 -12.83 5.78 -7.83
C LEU A 201 -13.82 6.84 -7.32
N THR A 202 -13.53 8.13 -7.53
CA THR A 202 -14.45 9.22 -7.18
C THR A 202 -15.74 9.14 -8.00
N GLY A 203 -15.65 8.80 -9.30
CA GLY A 203 -16.82 8.54 -10.14
C GLY A 203 -17.59 7.27 -9.74
N ALA A 204 -16.89 6.26 -9.22
CA ALA A 204 -17.50 5.02 -8.74
C ALA A 204 -18.35 5.20 -7.46
N LEU A 205 -18.28 6.34 -6.78
CA LEU A 205 -19.13 6.60 -5.60
C LEU A 205 -20.63 6.57 -5.93
N ASP A 206 -21.00 6.79 -7.19
CA ASP A 206 -22.39 6.98 -7.62
C ASP A 206 -23.01 5.79 -8.34
N THR A 207 -22.24 4.71 -8.52
CA THR A 207 -22.65 3.55 -9.31
C THR A 207 -23.68 2.65 -8.62
N GLY A 208 -23.97 2.86 -7.32
CA GLY A 208 -25.07 2.13 -6.67
C GLY A 208 -25.04 2.11 -5.14
N ARG A 209 -25.91 1.26 -4.56
CA ARG A 209 -26.13 1.11 -3.10
C ARG A 209 -24.94 0.52 -2.32
N ASP A 210 -23.96 -0.08 -3.00
CA ASP A 210 -22.81 -0.75 -2.36
C ASP A 210 -21.48 -0.01 -2.57
N SER A 211 -21.48 1.30 -2.87
CA SER A 211 -20.26 2.08 -3.15
C SER A 211 -19.38 2.38 -1.93
N TRP A 212 -19.65 1.75 -0.78
CA TRP A 212 -18.83 1.87 0.43
C TRP A 212 -17.36 1.50 0.17
N TRP A 213 -17.09 0.51 -0.70
CA TRP A 213 -15.73 0.09 -1.02
C TRP A 213 -14.94 1.22 -1.70
N ALA A 214 -15.59 2.02 -2.55
CA ALA A 214 -14.95 3.15 -3.21
C ALA A 214 -14.61 4.25 -2.20
N ALA A 215 -15.54 4.56 -1.29
CA ALA A 215 -15.29 5.50 -0.19
C ALA A 215 -14.16 5.02 0.74
N ARG A 216 -14.13 3.72 1.05
CA ARG A 216 -13.11 3.08 1.89
C ARG A 216 -11.73 3.05 1.24
N LEU A 217 -11.64 2.80 -0.07
CA LEU A 217 -10.39 2.84 -0.83
C LEU A 217 -9.87 4.28 -0.97
N LEU A 218 -10.76 5.24 -1.28
CA LEU A 218 -10.40 6.66 -1.37
C LEU A 218 -9.86 7.18 -0.05
N SER A 219 -10.64 7.05 1.03
CA SER A 219 -10.26 7.51 2.37
C SER A 219 -8.97 6.84 2.85
N GLY A 220 -8.92 5.51 2.78
CA GLY A 220 -7.76 4.74 3.23
C GLY A 220 -6.49 5.06 2.47
N THR A 221 -6.58 5.26 1.15
CA THR A 221 -5.40 5.61 0.33
C THR A 221 -4.94 7.04 0.60
N LEU A 222 -5.86 8.01 0.60
CA LEU A 222 -5.53 9.43 0.78
C LEU A 222 -5.01 9.75 2.19
N LEU A 223 -5.41 8.97 3.21
CA LEU A 223 -4.86 9.09 4.56
C LEU A 223 -3.50 8.41 4.73
N ALA A 224 -3.19 7.40 3.91
CA ALA A 224 -1.97 6.60 4.04
C ALA A 224 -0.81 7.05 3.13
N VAL A 225 -1.05 7.94 2.16
CA VAL A 225 0.03 8.58 1.41
C VAL A 225 0.84 9.52 2.32
N PRO A 226 2.16 9.63 2.14
CA PRO A 226 2.99 10.52 2.97
C PRO A 226 2.72 12.02 2.72
N ASP A 227 2.23 12.36 1.52
CA ASP A 227 1.82 13.70 1.12
C ASP A 227 0.62 13.60 0.18
N ALA A 228 -0.49 14.24 0.56
CA ALA A 228 -1.71 14.27 -0.25
C ALA A 228 -1.78 15.48 -1.20
N THR A 229 -0.81 16.40 -1.16
CA THR A 229 -0.78 17.62 -1.98
C THR A 229 -0.91 17.33 -3.49
N PRO A 230 -0.26 16.29 -4.06
CA PRO A 230 -0.40 15.95 -5.49
C PRO A 230 -1.82 15.56 -5.90
N TYR A 231 -2.70 15.28 -4.95
CA TYR A 231 -4.08 14.82 -5.17
C TYR A 231 -5.12 15.91 -4.88
N ARG A 232 -4.71 17.18 -4.75
CA ARG A 232 -5.63 18.30 -4.42
C ARG A 232 -6.84 18.39 -5.35
N ASP A 233 -6.65 18.19 -6.66
CA ASP A 233 -7.77 18.28 -7.61
C ASP A 233 -8.75 17.11 -7.45
N VAL A 234 -8.26 15.93 -7.06
CA VAL A 234 -9.12 14.79 -6.71
C VAL A 234 -9.89 15.09 -5.43
N LEU A 235 -9.24 15.67 -4.42
CA LEU A 235 -9.88 16.09 -3.17
C LEU A 235 -10.96 17.15 -3.39
N ARG A 236 -10.73 18.11 -4.28
CA ARG A 236 -11.76 19.10 -4.68
C ARG A 236 -12.95 18.43 -5.37
N LEU A 237 -12.68 17.56 -6.34
CA LEU A 237 -13.71 16.78 -7.03
C LEU A 237 -14.54 15.92 -6.05
N LEU A 238 -13.88 15.29 -5.10
CA LEU A 238 -14.52 14.50 -4.05
C LEU A 238 -15.42 15.38 -3.18
N GLY A 239 -14.95 16.59 -2.84
CA GLY A 239 -15.73 17.57 -2.11
C GLY A 239 -16.98 18.02 -2.88
N ASP A 240 -16.82 18.37 -4.16
CA ASP A 240 -17.94 18.70 -5.05
C ASP A 240 -18.98 17.57 -5.06
N ARG A 241 -18.51 16.33 -5.12
CA ARG A 241 -19.40 15.17 -5.17
C ARG A 241 -20.19 14.96 -3.88
N ILE A 242 -19.55 15.13 -2.73
CA ILE A 242 -20.22 15.06 -1.42
C ILE A 242 -21.30 16.14 -1.32
N ASN A 243 -21.01 17.36 -1.77
CA ASN A 243 -21.97 18.45 -1.73
C ASN A 243 -23.16 18.21 -2.67
N ASP A 244 -22.91 17.69 -3.87
CA ASP A 244 -23.98 17.30 -4.79
C ASP A 244 -24.91 16.23 -4.18
N ARG A 245 -24.36 15.25 -3.46
CA ARG A 245 -25.16 14.23 -2.77
C ARG A 245 -26.02 14.84 -1.65
N ARG A 246 -25.45 15.74 -0.84
CA ARG A 246 -26.17 16.47 0.21
C ARG A 246 -27.32 17.29 -0.37
N ARG A 247 -27.09 18.00 -1.48
CA ARG A 247 -28.14 18.74 -2.21
C ARG A 247 -29.26 17.85 -2.73
N GLN A 248 -28.97 16.59 -3.03
CA GLN A 248 -29.94 15.57 -3.42
C GLN A 248 -30.61 14.89 -2.22
N GLY A 249 -30.35 15.34 -0.98
CA GLY A 249 -30.89 14.74 0.24
C GLY A 249 -30.30 13.37 0.57
N ARG A 250 -29.10 13.07 0.06
CA ARG A 250 -28.38 11.82 0.34
C ARG A 250 -27.23 12.07 1.31
N ASP A 251 -27.06 11.18 2.26
CA ASP A 251 -25.94 11.23 3.19
C ASP A 251 -24.60 10.97 2.47
N ALA A 252 -23.56 11.62 2.97
CA ALA A 252 -22.19 11.35 2.56
C ALA A 252 -21.72 10.02 3.19
N PRO A 253 -20.86 9.24 2.53
CA PRO A 253 -20.25 8.07 3.15
C PRO A 253 -19.51 8.44 4.44
N ASP A 254 -19.67 7.64 5.49
CA ASP A 254 -19.07 7.89 6.81
C ASP A 254 -17.54 8.01 6.73
N GLU A 255 -16.90 7.22 5.86
CA GLU A 255 -15.46 7.25 5.62
C GLU A 255 -14.95 8.58 5.06
N LEU A 256 -15.85 9.42 4.53
CA LEU A 256 -15.55 10.73 3.94
C LEU A 256 -16.09 11.89 4.79
N GLY A 257 -16.33 11.63 6.08
CA GLY A 257 -16.77 12.62 7.06
C GLY A 257 -15.68 13.61 7.51
N PRO A 258 -15.98 14.48 8.49
CA PRO A 258 -15.06 15.53 8.96
C PRO A 258 -13.70 15.02 9.45
N ALA A 259 -13.65 13.84 10.07
CA ALA A 259 -12.41 13.23 10.53
C ALA A 259 -11.46 12.92 9.36
N PHE A 260 -11.98 12.50 8.21
CA PHE A 260 -11.18 12.28 7.01
C PHE A 260 -10.53 13.58 6.53
N TRP A 261 -11.33 14.63 6.32
CA TRP A 261 -10.83 15.91 5.78
C TRP A 261 -9.79 16.60 6.68
N THR A 262 -9.92 16.43 8.01
CA THR A 262 -9.00 17.02 8.98
C THR A 262 -7.71 16.21 9.14
N ALA A 263 -7.76 14.88 8.95
CA ALA A 263 -6.61 14.00 9.06
C ALA A 263 -5.74 13.91 7.79
N LEU A 264 -6.15 14.53 6.68
CA LEU A 264 -5.38 14.50 5.42
C LEU A 264 -3.96 15.06 5.62
N PRO A 265 -2.92 14.36 5.10
CA PRO A 265 -1.52 14.79 5.15
C PRO A 265 -1.28 15.91 4.13
N LEU A 266 -1.77 17.10 4.47
CA LEU A 266 -1.67 18.33 3.68
C LEU A 266 -1.02 19.45 4.51
N PRO A 267 -0.34 20.42 3.87
CA PRO A 267 -0.02 21.69 4.50
C PRO A 267 -1.29 22.42 4.98
N ASP A 268 -1.18 23.21 6.04
CA ASP A 268 -2.36 23.87 6.65
C ASP A 268 -3.10 24.80 5.69
N ALA A 269 -2.38 25.52 4.82
CA ALA A 269 -3.00 26.39 3.81
C ALA A 269 -3.87 25.60 2.83
N GLU A 270 -3.35 24.47 2.34
CA GLU A 270 -4.02 23.55 1.42
C GLU A 270 -5.27 22.95 2.06
N ARG A 271 -5.16 22.52 3.33
CA ARG A 271 -6.28 21.97 4.11
C ARG A 271 -7.37 23.02 4.34
N LEU A 272 -7.00 24.24 4.76
CA LEU A 272 -7.96 25.32 5.01
C LEU A 272 -8.74 25.70 3.75
N ASP A 273 -8.08 25.78 2.60
CA ASP A 273 -8.75 26.05 1.34
C ASP A 273 -9.72 24.94 0.95
N LEU A 274 -9.36 23.68 1.19
CA LEU A 274 -10.22 22.53 0.93
C LEU A 274 -11.46 22.54 1.85
N LEU A 275 -11.28 22.84 3.13
CA LEU A 275 -12.40 22.97 4.07
C LEU A 275 -13.33 24.14 3.71
N ARG A 276 -12.79 25.28 3.27
CA ARG A 276 -13.60 26.41 2.77
C ARG A 276 -14.40 26.03 1.53
N HIS A 277 -13.81 25.24 0.63
CA HIS A 277 -14.50 24.73 -0.55
C HIS A 277 -15.70 23.86 -0.18
N LEU A 278 -15.52 22.94 0.77
CA LEU A 278 -16.61 22.11 1.29
C LEU A 278 -17.75 22.92 1.89
N VAL A 279 -17.45 23.88 2.79
CA VAL A 279 -18.46 24.70 3.48
C VAL A 279 -19.22 25.62 2.51
N ARG A 280 -18.54 26.20 1.50
CA ARG A 280 -19.19 27.10 0.54
C ARG A 280 -20.24 26.41 -0.32
N ALA A 281 -20.13 25.11 -0.51
CA ALA A 281 -21.02 24.36 -1.36
C ALA A 281 -22.27 23.81 -0.63
N ASP A 282 -22.32 23.89 0.70
CA ASP A 282 -23.50 23.51 1.52
C ASP A 282 -24.69 24.49 1.33
N GLY A 283 -24.47 25.70 0.80
CA GLY A 283 -25.53 26.69 0.58
C GLY A 283 -26.22 27.18 1.87
N PRO A 284 -26.92 28.31 1.88
CA PRO A 284 -27.75 28.68 3.02
C PRO A 284 -28.88 27.64 3.19
N PRO A 285 -29.27 27.29 4.44
CA PRO A 285 -30.44 26.44 4.65
C PRO A 285 -31.64 27.07 3.95
N ALA A 286 -32.38 26.26 3.18
CA ALA A 286 -33.59 26.73 2.53
C ALA A 286 -34.53 27.28 3.61
N ASP A 287 -34.83 28.58 3.53
CA ASP A 287 -35.81 29.23 4.40
C ASP A 287 -37.08 28.36 4.40
N ALA A 288 -37.44 27.88 5.58
CA ALA A 288 -38.73 27.24 5.80
C ALA A 288 -39.79 28.21 5.29
N ALA A 289 -40.48 27.83 4.22
CA ALA A 289 -41.58 28.60 3.68
C ALA A 289 -42.51 28.99 4.83
N PRO A 290 -42.84 30.28 5.01
CA PRO A 290 -43.72 30.71 6.09
C PRO A 290 -45.04 29.97 5.90
N GLY A 291 -45.41 29.20 6.92
CA GLY A 291 -46.59 28.35 6.88
C GLY A 291 -47.81 29.12 6.42
N VAL A 292 -48.45 28.63 5.37
CA VAL A 292 -49.80 29.05 4.98
C VAL A 292 -50.71 28.64 6.13
N ARG A 293 -51.10 29.63 6.95
CA ARG A 293 -52.32 29.58 7.75
C ARG A 293 -53.46 30.10 6.89
N ALA A 294 -54.38 29.21 6.53
CA ALA A 294 -55.83 29.43 6.51
C ALA A 294 -56.52 28.07 6.30
#